data_AF-A0A7V6X567-F1
#
_entry.id   AF-A0A7V6X567-F1
#
_cell.length_a   1.000
_cell.length_b   1.000
_cell.length_c   1.000
_cell.angle_alpha   90.00
_cell.angle_beta   90.00
_cell.angle_gamma   90.00
#
_symmetry.space_group_name_H-M   'P 1'
#
loop_
_entity.id
_entity.type
_entity.pdbx_description
1 polymer ?
#
loop_
_entity_poly.entity_id
_entity_poly.type
_entity_poly.pdbx_seq_one_letter_code
_entity_poly.pdbx_strand_id
1 'polypeptide(L)'
;MSLRFIKRRQRYRLFLAGAGMLSFLLVLFLLGSCMRRCLLVEKTPVIENELRMIKLWDEAAGELVEIGLEAYVLGVVAAEMPASFAEEALKAQAVAARTYALKRLLVPDPRVKAVHQAAELSSDPAVNQAWISTAVMKKRWGKWNYLRYYKKVAAAVQETQAEVLLYNGQLIDPVYHASCGGRQTENAEAVWQFAFPYLKGVPCTGHQDKHQLTKISFTHREARELLGLAKLDKITPGQKSSTGRVETIVLNGKSFSGAEVRTIFNLPSTKFTCQLDAQGLNFSCNGYGHGVGMCQYGAQDLAKAGK
;
A
#
# COMPACT_ATOMS: atom_id res chain seq x y z
N MET A 1 -55.85 38.80 -42.43
CA MET A 1 -54.76 38.86 -41.41
C MET A 1 -53.51 39.43 -42.08
N SER A 2 -53.08 40.65 -41.71
CA SER A 2 -52.09 41.45 -42.48
C SER A 2 -50.67 40.87 -42.47
N LEU A 3 -50.01 40.84 -43.63
CA LEU A 3 -48.60 40.46 -43.84
C LEU A 3 -47.60 41.19 -42.91
N ARG A 4 -47.96 42.39 -42.42
CA ARG A 4 -47.15 43.14 -41.45
C ARG A 4 -47.12 42.50 -40.06
N PHE A 5 -48.18 41.79 -39.67
CA PHE A 5 -48.28 41.12 -38.37
C PHE A 5 -47.41 39.85 -38.30
N ILE A 6 -47.32 39.11 -39.40
CA ILE A 6 -46.50 37.89 -39.52
C ILE A 6 -45.00 38.23 -39.47
N LYS A 7 -44.56 39.27 -40.21
CA LYS A 7 -43.16 39.72 -40.21
C LYS A 7 -42.70 40.22 -38.83
N ARG A 8 -43.59 40.88 -38.06
CA ARG A 8 -43.27 41.38 -36.70
C ARG A 8 -43.13 40.23 -35.70
N ARG A 9 -43.96 39.17 -35.82
CA ARG A 9 -43.91 37.97 -34.97
C ARG A 9 -42.69 37.09 -35.28
N GLN A 10 -42.27 37.00 -36.55
CA GLN A 10 -41.02 36.33 -36.95
C GLN A 10 -39.78 37.06 -36.42
N ARG A 11 -39.71 38.40 -36.52
CA ARG A 11 -38.60 39.19 -35.97
C ARG A 11 -38.49 39.06 -34.45
N TYR A 12 -39.61 39.04 -33.72
CA TYR A 12 -39.61 38.81 -32.27
C TYR A 12 -39.13 37.41 -31.88
N ARG A 13 -39.51 36.37 -32.65
CA ARG A 13 -39.04 34.99 -32.42
C ARG A 13 -37.55 34.83 -32.70
N LEU A 14 -37.03 35.45 -33.76
CA LEU A 14 -35.58 35.49 -34.05
C LEU A 14 -34.79 36.24 -32.98
N PHE A 15 -35.34 37.35 -32.45
CA PHE A 15 -34.72 38.11 -31.37
C PHE A 15 -34.70 37.34 -30.04
N LEU A 16 -35.80 36.66 -29.69
CA LEU A 16 -35.89 35.79 -28.51
C LEU A 16 -34.97 34.56 -28.61
N ALA A 17 -34.85 33.95 -29.80
CA ALA A 17 -33.93 32.84 -30.03
C ALA A 17 -32.46 33.28 -29.94
N GLY A 18 -32.11 34.46 -30.48
CA GLY A 18 -30.77 35.04 -30.36
C GLY A 18 -30.40 35.41 -28.92
N ALA A 19 -31.35 35.98 -28.16
CA ALA A 19 -31.16 36.30 -26.75
C ALA A 19 -31.00 35.04 -25.88
N GLY A 20 -31.74 33.96 -26.17
CA GLY A 20 -31.60 32.67 -25.50
C GLY A 20 -30.27 31.96 -25.82
N MET A 21 -29.77 32.11 -27.04
CA MET A 21 -28.47 31.56 -27.43
C MET A 21 -27.31 32.33 -26.77
N LEU A 22 -27.41 33.66 -26.68
CA LEU A 22 -26.41 34.48 -25.99
C LEU A 22 -26.36 34.19 -24.49
N SER A 23 -27.51 34.01 -23.83
CA SER A 23 -27.56 33.68 -22.40
C SER A 23 -27.04 32.27 -22.13
N PHE A 24 -27.31 31.30 -23.00
CA PHE A 24 -26.74 29.95 -22.89
C PHE A 24 -25.22 29.93 -23.08
N LEU A 25 -24.70 30.67 -24.07
CA LEU A 25 -23.26 30.82 -24.27
C LEU A 25 -22.58 31.56 -23.11
N LEU A 26 -23.25 32.55 -22.52
CA LEU A 26 -22.77 33.24 -21.32
C LEU A 26 -22.72 32.29 -20.12
N VAL A 27 -23.72 31.43 -19.93
CA VAL A 27 -23.73 30.40 -18.88
C VAL A 27 -22.61 29.37 -19.11
N LEU A 28 -22.40 28.90 -20.35
CA LEU A 28 -21.28 28.01 -20.68
C LEU A 28 -19.93 28.69 -20.49
N PHE A 29 -19.81 29.97 -20.81
CA PHE A 29 -18.58 30.74 -20.59
C PHE A 29 -18.34 31.01 -19.10
N LEU A 30 -19.39 31.30 -18.32
CA LEU A 30 -19.31 31.47 -16.87
C LEU A 30 -18.99 30.14 -16.19
N LEU A 31 -19.63 29.03 -16.58
CA LEU A 31 -19.30 27.67 -16.13
C LEU A 31 -17.88 27.27 -16.56
N GLY A 32 -17.47 27.60 -17.78
CA GLY A 32 -16.13 27.36 -18.29
C GLY A 32 -15.06 28.21 -17.60
N SER A 33 -15.36 29.45 -17.24
CA SER A 33 -14.50 30.35 -16.48
C SER A 33 -14.44 29.96 -15.00
N CYS A 34 -15.54 29.45 -14.44
CA CYS A 34 -15.63 28.91 -13.09
C CYS A 34 -14.89 27.56 -13.01
N MET A 35 -15.01 26.70 -14.03
CA MET A 35 -14.19 25.50 -14.17
C MET A 35 -12.71 25.83 -14.40
N ARG A 36 -12.37 26.85 -15.21
CA ARG A 36 -10.98 27.33 -15.36
C ARG A 36 -10.43 27.96 -14.08
N ARG A 37 -11.27 28.63 -13.28
CA ARG A 37 -10.91 29.11 -11.93
C ARG A 37 -10.82 27.98 -10.91
N CYS A 38 -11.60 26.91 -11.02
CA CYS A 38 -11.40 25.69 -10.22
C CYS A 38 -10.19 24.88 -10.67
N LEU A 39 -9.78 25.00 -11.94
CA LEU A 39 -8.53 24.47 -12.49
C LEU A 39 -7.33 25.40 -12.24
N LEU A 40 -7.51 26.49 -11.46
CA LEU A 40 -6.38 27.27 -10.94
C LEU A 40 -5.60 26.36 -10.02
N VAL A 41 -4.39 26.01 -10.47
CA VAL A 41 -3.27 25.44 -9.72
C VAL A 41 -3.77 24.60 -8.55
N GLU A 42 -3.98 23.30 -8.79
CA GLU A 42 -4.05 22.33 -7.70
C GLU A 42 -2.75 22.47 -6.90
N LYS A 43 -2.74 23.36 -5.90
CA LYS A 43 -1.69 23.37 -4.89
C LYS A 43 -1.76 21.98 -4.31
N THR A 44 -0.70 21.21 -4.52
CA THR A 44 -0.45 19.97 -3.79
C THR A 44 -0.74 20.31 -2.33
N PRO A 45 -1.72 19.65 -1.68
CA PRO A 45 -2.00 19.98 -0.30
C PRO A 45 -0.69 19.80 0.47
N VAL A 46 -0.27 20.84 1.17
CA VAL A 46 0.99 20.84 1.90
C VAL A 46 0.65 20.40 3.32
N ILE A 47 1.39 19.43 3.85
CA ILE A 47 1.28 19.12 5.28
C ILE A 47 1.91 20.27 6.05
N GLU A 48 1.17 20.81 7.01
CA GLU A 48 1.65 21.89 7.86
C GLU A 48 2.62 21.33 8.93
N ASN A 49 3.63 22.12 9.31
CA ASN A 49 4.60 21.80 10.38
C ASN A 49 5.46 20.55 10.13
N GLU A 50 6.20 20.54 9.02
CA GLU A 50 7.20 19.50 8.77
C GLU A 50 8.27 19.46 9.87
N LEU A 51 8.41 18.31 10.54
CA LEU A 51 9.33 18.14 11.67
C LEU A 51 10.80 18.17 11.24
N ARG A 52 11.08 17.67 10.03
CA ARG A 52 12.42 17.57 9.42
C ARG A 52 12.32 17.26 7.94
N MET A 53 13.26 17.77 7.15
CA MET A 53 13.47 17.35 5.76
C MET A 53 14.33 16.07 5.69
N ILE A 54 14.00 15.19 4.75
CA ILE A 54 14.71 13.94 4.49
C ILE A 54 15.07 13.83 3.00
N LYS A 55 16.17 13.14 2.71
CA LYS A 55 16.61 12.81 1.34
C LYS A 55 16.16 11.40 0.98
N LEU A 56 15.05 11.29 0.25
CA LEU A 56 14.51 10.03 -0.26
C LEU A 56 15.08 9.73 -1.65
N TRP A 57 15.55 8.51 -1.89
CA TRP A 57 15.72 8.01 -3.25
C TRP A 57 14.40 7.39 -3.75
N ASP A 58 13.77 8.01 -4.75
CA ASP A 58 12.60 7.47 -5.45
C ASP A 58 13.07 6.53 -6.55
N GLU A 59 12.97 5.23 -6.29
CA GLU A 59 13.35 4.15 -7.21
C GLU A 59 12.54 4.15 -8.51
N ALA A 60 11.28 4.58 -8.45
CA ALA A 60 10.40 4.55 -9.61
C ALA A 60 10.72 5.70 -10.57
N ALA A 61 11.11 6.86 -10.02
CA ALA A 61 11.54 8.01 -10.80
C ALA A 61 13.05 8.04 -11.10
N GLY A 62 13.86 7.28 -10.34
CA GLY A 62 15.31 7.28 -10.44
C GLY A 62 15.94 8.61 -9.99
N GLU A 63 15.37 9.26 -8.96
CA GLU A 63 15.78 10.58 -8.52
C GLU A 63 15.87 10.73 -7.00
N LEU A 64 16.72 11.67 -6.55
CA LEU A 64 16.82 12.06 -5.16
C LEU A 64 15.82 13.19 -4.87
N VAL A 65 14.86 12.92 -3.98
CA VAL A 65 13.82 13.85 -3.57
C VAL A 65 14.10 14.36 -2.15
N GLU A 66 14.11 15.68 -1.97
CA GLU A 66 14.11 16.29 -0.65
C GLU A 66 12.66 16.57 -0.24
N ILE A 67 12.19 15.91 0.82
CA ILE A 67 10.79 15.92 1.24
C ILE A 67 10.70 16.04 2.75
N GLY A 68 9.63 16.66 3.26
CA GLY A 68 9.36 16.68 4.69
C GLY A 68 8.98 15.29 5.21
N LEU A 69 9.31 14.99 6.46
CA LEU A 69 9.04 13.70 7.10
C LEU A 69 7.54 13.34 7.06
N GLU A 70 6.65 14.30 7.30
CA GLU A 70 5.21 14.01 7.31
C GLU A 70 4.69 13.80 5.88
N ALA A 71 5.17 14.60 4.92
CA ALA A 71 4.86 14.37 3.50
C ALA A 71 5.38 13.01 3.01
N TYR A 72 6.53 12.57 3.51
CA TYR A 72 7.03 11.20 3.29
C TYR A 72 6.08 10.16 3.88
N VAL A 73 5.68 10.30 5.14
CA VAL A 73 4.75 9.37 5.82
C VAL A 73 3.42 9.28 5.07
N LEU A 74 2.87 10.39 4.58
CA LEU A 74 1.68 10.38 3.72
C LEU A 74 1.88 9.52 2.47
N GLY A 75 3.02 9.68 1.79
CA GLY A 75 3.39 8.85 0.65
C GLY A 75 3.52 7.37 0.97
N VAL A 76 4.03 7.03 2.16
CA VAL A 76 4.10 5.64 2.64
C VAL A 76 2.71 5.09 2.92
N VAL A 77 1.87 5.79 3.68
CA VAL A 77 0.50 5.33 3.99
C VAL A 77 -0.31 5.12 2.71
N ALA A 78 -0.18 6.01 1.72
CA ALA A 78 -0.84 5.88 0.42
C ALA A 78 -0.29 4.74 -0.45
N ALA A 79 0.96 4.34 -0.24
CA ALA A 79 1.59 3.21 -0.90
C ALA A 79 1.15 1.87 -0.29
N GLU A 80 1.13 1.81 1.04
CA GLU A 80 1.07 0.59 1.86
C GLU A 80 -0.35 0.18 2.26
N MET A 81 -1.25 1.13 2.51
CA MET A 81 -2.60 0.86 3.01
C MET A 81 -3.68 1.38 2.06
N PRO A 82 -4.76 0.62 1.79
CA PRO A 82 -5.85 1.11 0.98
C PRO A 82 -6.48 2.37 1.61
N ALA A 83 -6.52 3.49 0.88
CA ALA A 83 -7.09 4.73 1.40
C ALA A 83 -8.59 4.67 1.72
N SER A 84 -9.28 3.60 1.31
CA SER A 84 -10.66 3.30 1.71
C SER A 84 -10.76 2.75 3.15
N PHE A 85 -9.65 2.33 3.76
CA PHE A 85 -9.62 1.83 5.13
C PHE A 85 -10.04 2.91 6.12
N ALA A 86 -10.50 2.48 7.31
CA ALA A 86 -10.97 3.33 8.39
C ALA A 86 -9.84 4.24 8.90
N GLU A 87 -10.22 5.40 9.43
CA GLU A 87 -9.26 6.45 9.80
C GLU A 87 -8.29 5.99 10.88
N GLU A 88 -8.78 5.30 11.92
CA GLU A 88 -7.91 4.76 12.98
C GLU A 88 -6.91 3.72 12.47
N ALA A 89 -7.26 2.95 11.42
CA ALA A 89 -6.29 2.04 10.78
C ALA A 89 -5.21 2.82 9.99
N LEU A 90 -5.59 3.90 9.30
CA LEU A 90 -4.65 4.78 8.60
C LEU A 90 -3.73 5.51 9.59
N LYS A 91 -4.26 5.93 10.74
CA LYS A 91 -3.49 6.54 11.84
C LYS A 91 -2.46 5.56 12.40
N ALA A 92 -2.87 4.33 12.72
CA ALA A 92 -1.94 3.29 13.16
C ALA A 92 -0.82 3.03 12.15
N GLN A 93 -1.14 3.02 10.84
CA GLN A 93 -0.14 2.91 9.78
C GLN A 93 0.79 4.13 9.71
N ALA A 94 0.27 5.34 9.90
CA ALA A 94 1.08 6.56 9.91
C ALA A 94 2.12 6.54 11.05
N VAL A 95 1.70 6.18 12.27
CA VAL A 95 2.59 6.05 13.43
C VAL A 95 3.67 4.98 13.19
N ALA A 96 3.28 3.82 12.65
CA ALA A 96 4.24 2.77 12.29
C ALA A 96 5.26 3.24 11.24
N ALA A 97 4.77 3.88 10.16
CA ALA A 97 5.61 4.38 9.08
C ALA A 97 6.59 5.47 9.52
N ARG A 98 6.13 6.38 10.40
CA ARG A 98 6.95 7.44 10.99
C ARG A 98 8.02 6.87 11.91
N THR A 99 7.65 5.92 12.77
CA THR A 99 8.57 5.21 13.65
C THR A 99 9.68 4.53 12.84
N TYR A 100 9.31 3.87 11.74
CA TYR A 100 10.27 3.20 10.86
C TYR A 100 11.24 4.21 10.23
N ALA A 101 10.72 5.30 9.66
CA ALA A 101 11.51 6.34 9.03
C ALA A 101 12.54 6.91 10.01
N LEU A 102 12.09 7.34 11.20
CA LEU A 102 12.98 7.89 12.23
C LEU A 102 14.01 6.87 12.71
N LYS A 103 13.63 5.59 12.87
CA LYS A 103 14.56 4.52 13.23
C LYS A 103 15.66 4.38 12.18
N ARG A 104 15.33 4.42 10.88
CA ARG A 104 16.29 4.32 9.78
C ARG A 104 17.14 5.58 9.61
N LEU A 105 16.64 6.76 10.00
CA LEU A 105 17.47 7.97 10.07
C LEU A 105 18.51 7.91 11.20
N LEU A 106 18.18 7.29 12.34
CA LEU A 106 19.10 7.10 13.46
C LEU A 106 20.06 5.92 13.26
N VAL A 107 19.57 4.83 12.66
CA VAL A 107 20.33 3.62 12.35
C VAL A 107 20.18 3.33 10.85
N PRO A 108 21.02 3.96 10.01
CA PRO A 108 20.93 3.84 8.56
C PRO A 108 20.98 2.40 8.08
N ASP A 109 20.13 2.09 7.11
CA ASP A 109 20.23 0.83 6.38
C ASP A 109 21.37 0.94 5.36
N PRO A 110 22.43 0.10 5.44
CA PRO A 110 23.56 0.18 4.54
C PRO A 110 23.18 -0.02 3.07
N ARG A 111 22.08 -0.72 2.79
CA ARG A 111 21.57 -0.93 1.43
C ARG A 111 21.13 0.37 0.76
N VAL A 112 20.67 1.36 1.53
CA VAL A 112 20.32 2.68 0.98
C VAL A 112 21.53 3.35 0.34
N LYS A 113 22.71 3.22 0.98
CA LYS A 113 23.96 3.78 0.43
C LYS A 113 24.48 3.02 -0.79
N ALA A 114 24.17 1.72 -0.88
CA ALA A 114 24.45 0.94 -2.08
C ALA A 114 23.60 1.39 -3.29
N VAL A 115 22.40 1.94 -3.04
CA VAL A 115 21.54 2.51 -4.08
C VAL A 115 21.97 3.94 -4.42
N HIS A 116 22.04 4.84 -3.43
CA HIS A 116 22.42 6.23 -3.65
C HIS A 116 23.13 6.84 -2.43
N GLN A 117 24.37 7.31 -2.63
CA GLN A 117 25.26 7.74 -1.55
C GLN A 117 24.67 8.87 -0.67
N ALA A 118 23.94 9.81 -1.28
CA ALA A 118 23.36 10.95 -0.57
C ALA A 118 21.97 10.66 0.06
N ALA A 119 21.36 9.52 -0.25
CA ALA A 119 20.02 9.20 0.23
C ALA A 119 20.04 8.76 1.71
N GLU A 120 19.01 9.13 2.45
CA GLU A 120 18.76 8.70 3.82
C GLU A 120 17.77 7.53 3.87
N LEU A 121 16.79 7.51 2.96
CA LEU A 121 15.81 6.42 2.77
C LEU A 121 15.69 6.06 1.28
N SER A 122 15.16 4.86 0.99
CA SER A 122 14.74 4.42 -0.36
C SER A 122 13.23 4.14 -0.40
N SER A 123 12.60 4.33 -1.56
CA SER A 123 11.21 3.91 -1.81
C SER A 123 11.07 2.44 -2.22
N ASP A 124 12.16 1.67 -2.29
CA ASP A 124 12.13 0.21 -2.52
C ASP A 124 11.61 -0.49 -1.25
N PRO A 125 10.46 -1.18 -1.27
CA PRO A 125 9.99 -1.97 -0.14
C PRO A 125 10.91 -3.14 0.24
N ALA A 126 11.85 -3.56 -0.61
CA ALA A 126 12.88 -4.54 -0.26
C ALA A 126 14.01 -3.92 0.60
N VAL A 127 14.21 -2.60 0.51
CA VAL A 127 15.21 -1.85 1.28
C VAL A 127 14.55 -1.17 2.49
N ASN A 128 13.55 -0.33 2.27
CA ASN A 128 12.81 0.37 3.30
C ASN A 128 11.30 0.15 3.19
N GLN A 129 10.52 1.20 2.94
CA GLN A 129 9.06 1.16 2.87
C GLN A 129 8.61 1.56 1.47
N ALA A 130 7.50 1.00 1.01
CA ALA A 130 6.91 1.47 -0.22
C ALA A 130 6.51 2.95 -0.05
N TRP A 131 6.82 3.77 -1.06
CA TRP A 131 6.43 5.16 -1.10
C TRP A 131 5.92 5.50 -2.48
N ILE A 132 4.91 6.38 -2.56
CA ILE A 132 4.43 6.90 -3.84
C ILE A 132 4.30 8.43 -3.79
N SER A 133 4.63 9.08 -4.89
CA SER A 133 4.47 10.52 -5.03
C SER A 133 3.01 10.93 -5.20
N THR A 134 2.71 12.21 -5.02
CA THR A 134 1.37 12.74 -5.26
C THR A 134 0.89 12.53 -6.71
N ALA A 135 1.79 12.58 -7.68
CA ALA A 135 1.46 12.29 -9.07
C ALA A 135 0.97 10.83 -9.25
N VAL A 136 1.63 9.89 -8.58
CA VAL A 136 1.23 8.47 -8.56
C VAL A 136 -0.09 8.29 -7.81
N MET A 137 -0.34 9.00 -6.71
CA MET A 137 -1.63 8.99 -6.00
C MET A 137 -2.79 9.44 -6.90
N LYS A 138 -2.61 10.55 -7.65
CA LYS A 138 -3.63 11.07 -8.58
C LYS A 138 -3.98 10.03 -9.65
N LYS A 139 -2.97 9.35 -10.19
CA LYS A 139 -3.17 8.25 -11.16
C LYS A 139 -3.88 7.06 -10.53
N ARG A 140 -3.47 6.65 -9.32
CA ARG A 140 -3.99 5.48 -8.60
C ARG A 140 -5.44 5.63 -8.19
N TRP A 141 -5.82 6.79 -7.65
CA TRP A 141 -7.17 7.04 -7.14
C TRP A 141 -8.11 7.64 -8.18
N GLY A 142 -7.56 8.18 -9.27
CA GLY A 142 -8.32 8.89 -10.29
C GLY A 142 -8.85 10.24 -9.80
N LYS A 143 -9.24 11.11 -10.75
CA LYS A 143 -9.63 12.50 -10.47
C LYS A 143 -10.74 12.63 -9.43
N TRP A 144 -11.72 11.72 -9.46
CA TRP A 144 -12.90 11.78 -8.60
C TRP A 144 -12.63 11.39 -7.14
N ASN A 145 -11.77 10.40 -6.89
CA ASN A 145 -11.48 9.95 -5.53
C ASN A 145 -10.21 10.57 -4.95
N TYR A 146 -9.33 11.12 -5.78
CA TYR A 146 -8.04 11.64 -5.34
C TYR A 146 -8.18 12.62 -4.17
N LEU A 147 -9.01 13.66 -4.32
CA LEU A 147 -9.12 14.68 -3.27
C LEU A 147 -9.68 14.10 -1.96
N ARG A 148 -10.65 13.18 -2.05
CA ARG A 148 -11.26 12.52 -0.88
C ARG A 148 -10.24 11.65 -0.14
N TYR A 149 -9.56 10.75 -0.87
CA TYR A 149 -8.58 9.84 -0.28
C TYR A 149 -7.33 10.57 0.19
N TYR A 150 -6.86 11.55 -0.57
CA TYR A 150 -5.74 12.39 -0.14
C TYR A 150 -6.05 13.07 1.19
N LYS A 151 -7.20 13.77 1.29
CA LYS A 151 -7.58 14.47 2.53
C LYS A 151 -7.69 13.52 3.71
N LYS A 152 -8.25 12.33 3.50
CA LYS A 152 -8.39 11.30 4.55
C LYS A 152 -7.03 10.81 5.06
N VAL A 153 -6.11 10.48 4.14
CA VAL A 153 -4.76 10.02 4.50
C VAL A 153 -3.97 11.15 5.15
N ALA A 154 -4.05 12.37 4.60
CA ALA A 154 -3.39 13.54 5.16
C ALA A 154 -3.88 13.84 6.59
N ALA A 155 -5.18 13.78 6.84
CA ALA A 155 -5.74 13.95 8.18
C ALA A 155 -5.21 12.89 9.15
N ALA A 156 -5.18 11.61 8.76
CA ALA A 156 -4.63 10.55 9.61
C ALA A 156 -3.15 10.76 9.97
N VAL A 157 -2.34 11.27 9.02
CA VAL A 157 -0.93 11.61 9.25
C VAL A 157 -0.81 12.82 10.19
N GLN A 158 -1.59 13.87 9.94
CA GLN A 158 -1.56 15.11 10.72
C GLN A 158 -2.05 14.92 12.15
N GLU A 159 -3.14 14.17 12.35
CA GLU A 159 -3.70 13.88 13.67
C GLU A 159 -2.79 13.02 14.54
N THR A 160 -1.83 12.31 13.93
CA THR A 160 -0.80 11.52 14.62
C THR A 160 0.60 12.13 14.48
N GLN A 161 0.69 13.43 14.16
CA GLN A 161 1.96 14.10 13.97
C GLN A 161 2.85 13.92 15.21
N ALA A 162 4.13 13.63 14.96
CA ALA A 162 5.14 13.35 16.00
C ALA A 162 4.88 12.11 16.89
N GLU A 163 3.78 11.38 16.73
CA GLU A 163 3.56 10.13 17.45
C GLU A 163 4.45 9.01 16.88
N VAL A 164 5.07 8.26 17.79
CA VAL A 164 5.98 7.16 17.49
C VAL A 164 5.79 6.00 18.48
N LEU A 165 6.19 4.80 18.08
CA LEU A 165 6.16 3.60 18.91
C LEU A 165 7.51 3.39 19.60
N LEU A 166 7.49 3.31 20.93
CA LEU A 166 8.66 3.12 21.77
C LEU A 166 8.57 1.84 22.60
N TYR A 167 9.70 1.20 22.83
CA TYR A 167 9.88 0.18 23.84
C TYR A 167 11.14 0.51 24.66
N ASN A 168 11.01 0.58 25.98
CA ASN A 168 12.09 1.03 26.88
C ASN A 168 12.73 2.37 26.45
N GLY A 169 11.91 3.31 25.99
CA GLY A 169 12.37 4.65 25.55
C GLY A 169 13.07 4.67 24.18
N GLN A 170 13.15 3.54 23.48
CA GLN A 170 13.78 3.45 22.15
C GLN A 170 12.74 3.17 21.07
N LEU A 171 12.94 3.74 19.87
CA LEU A 171 12.14 3.41 18.69
C LEU A 171 12.23 1.90 18.41
N ILE A 172 11.06 1.27 18.28
CA ILE A 172 10.95 -0.14 17.91
C ILE A 172 11.24 -0.35 16.42
N ASP A 173 11.26 -1.61 15.99
CA ASP A 173 11.12 -1.99 14.57
C ASP A 173 9.62 -2.23 14.28
N PRO A 174 8.89 -1.26 13.71
CA PRO A 174 7.43 -1.27 13.64
C PRO A 174 6.94 -2.01 12.39
N VAL A 175 7.35 -3.27 12.23
CA VAL A 175 7.04 -4.05 11.03
C VAL A 175 5.55 -4.30 10.88
N TYR A 176 5.06 -4.30 9.65
CA TYR A 176 3.65 -4.49 9.32
C TYR A 176 3.49 -5.29 8.03
N HIS A 177 2.33 -5.90 7.86
CA HIS A 177 2.01 -6.71 6.69
C HIS A 177 0.52 -6.61 6.36
N ALA A 178 0.17 -6.90 5.11
CA ALA A 178 -1.21 -6.78 4.64
C ALA A 178 -2.17 -7.68 5.42
N SER A 179 -1.96 -9.00 5.40
CA SER A 179 -2.88 -9.97 5.99
C SER A 179 -2.16 -11.10 6.71
N CYS A 180 -2.56 -11.38 7.96
CA CYS A 180 -2.06 -12.53 8.71
C CYS A 180 -2.79 -13.84 8.35
N GLY A 181 -3.81 -13.76 7.48
CA GLY A 181 -4.75 -14.84 7.19
C GLY A 181 -5.84 -15.00 8.26
N GLY A 182 -6.18 -13.92 8.96
CA GLY A 182 -7.35 -13.82 9.85
C GLY A 182 -7.16 -14.35 11.27
N ARG A 183 -6.13 -15.15 11.56
CA ARG A 183 -6.02 -15.87 12.85
C ARG A 183 -5.10 -15.22 13.88
N GLN A 184 -3.83 -15.07 13.54
CA GLN A 184 -2.80 -14.56 14.46
C GLN A 184 -1.58 -14.07 13.70
N THR A 185 -0.86 -13.12 14.29
CA THR A 185 0.45 -12.68 13.83
C THR A 185 1.56 -13.61 14.31
N GLU A 186 2.77 -13.42 13.80
CA GLU A 186 3.92 -14.30 14.00
C GLU A 186 4.95 -13.68 14.94
N ASN A 187 5.67 -14.54 15.66
CA ASN A 187 6.84 -14.14 16.43
C ASN A 187 7.99 -13.74 15.49
N ALA A 188 8.73 -12.68 15.79
CA ALA A 188 9.87 -12.28 14.98
C ALA A 188 10.92 -13.40 14.82
N GLU A 189 11.20 -14.16 15.88
CA GLU A 189 12.20 -15.23 15.84
C GLU A 189 11.85 -16.37 14.88
N ALA A 190 10.57 -16.60 14.59
CA ALA A 190 10.12 -17.61 13.63
C ALA A 190 10.34 -17.17 12.17
N VAL A 191 10.62 -15.89 11.92
CA VAL A 191 10.82 -15.34 10.57
C VAL A 191 12.25 -14.85 10.36
N TRP A 192 12.86 -14.22 11.37
CA TRP A 192 14.16 -13.55 11.27
C TRP A 192 15.19 -14.00 12.30
N GLN A 193 14.94 -15.09 13.05
CA GLN A 193 15.84 -15.65 14.08
C GLN A 193 16.15 -14.73 15.28
N PHE A 194 15.73 -13.46 15.25
CA PHE A 194 15.85 -12.51 16.35
C PHE A 194 14.52 -12.37 17.09
N ALA A 195 14.56 -12.49 18.41
CA ALA A 195 13.41 -12.28 19.27
C ALA A 195 13.36 -10.83 19.75
N PHE A 196 12.19 -10.20 19.63
CA PHE A 196 11.93 -8.88 20.21
C PHE A 196 10.74 -8.97 21.16
N PRO A 197 10.79 -8.37 22.36
CA PRO A 197 9.67 -8.40 23.31
C PRO A 197 8.36 -7.84 22.76
N TYR A 198 8.44 -6.88 21.83
CA TYR A 198 7.30 -6.22 21.19
C TYR A 198 6.86 -6.86 19.87
N LEU A 199 7.60 -7.83 19.32
CA LEU A 199 7.23 -8.56 18.09
C LEU A 199 6.88 -10.01 18.41
N LYS A 200 5.82 -10.17 19.20
CA LYS A 200 5.23 -11.45 19.54
C LYS A 200 3.96 -11.71 18.75
N GLY A 201 3.72 -12.98 18.44
CA GLY A 201 2.50 -13.43 17.79
C GLY A 201 1.31 -13.21 18.72
N VAL A 202 0.32 -12.46 18.24
CA VAL A 202 -0.92 -12.19 18.96
C VAL A 202 -2.13 -12.64 18.14
N PRO A 203 -3.25 -13.03 18.77
CA PRO A 203 -4.50 -13.28 18.07
C PRO A 203 -4.93 -12.07 17.22
N CYS A 204 -5.52 -12.35 16.07
CA CYS A 204 -6.11 -11.35 15.18
C CYS A 204 -7.65 -11.40 15.26
N THR A 205 -8.32 -10.54 14.50
CA THR A 205 -9.76 -10.30 14.60
C THR A 205 -10.66 -11.37 13.96
N GLY A 206 -10.09 -12.39 13.30
CA GLY A 206 -10.87 -13.27 12.44
C GLY A 206 -11.17 -12.69 11.05
N HIS A 207 -10.52 -11.58 10.68
CA HIS A 207 -10.83 -10.81 9.47
C HIS A 207 -10.92 -11.69 8.20
N GLN A 208 -11.89 -11.34 7.36
CA GLN A 208 -12.06 -11.93 6.03
C GLN A 208 -11.56 -10.97 4.97
N ASP A 209 -10.61 -11.43 4.15
CA ASP A 209 -9.99 -10.61 3.12
C ASP A 209 -9.61 -11.43 1.87
N LYS A 210 -9.20 -10.74 0.80
CA LYS A 210 -8.90 -11.35 -0.50
C LYS A 210 -7.67 -12.27 -0.50
N HIS A 211 -6.87 -12.29 0.56
CA HIS A 211 -5.64 -13.08 0.69
C HIS A 211 -5.87 -14.41 1.41
N GLN A 212 -7.10 -14.91 1.42
CA GLN A 212 -7.41 -16.24 1.90
C GLN A 212 -7.48 -17.24 0.75
N LEU A 213 -6.92 -18.43 0.96
CA LEU A 213 -6.94 -19.55 0.01
C LEU A 213 -6.50 -19.18 -1.41
N THR A 214 -5.46 -18.35 -1.52
CA THR A 214 -4.86 -18.01 -2.82
C THR A 214 -4.22 -19.26 -3.41
N LYS A 215 -4.74 -19.75 -4.54
CA LYS A 215 -4.22 -20.91 -5.25
C LYS A 215 -3.25 -20.49 -6.34
N ILE A 216 -2.07 -21.11 -6.35
CA ILE A 216 -1.02 -20.88 -7.35
C ILE A 216 -0.50 -22.25 -7.78
N SER A 217 -0.43 -22.49 -9.08
CA SER A 217 -0.07 -23.79 -9.65
C SER A 217 1.03 -23.64 -10.69
N PHE A 218 1.92 -24.62 -10.74
CA PHE A 218 3.03 -24.71 -11.68
C PHE A 218 3.04 -26.11 -12.28
N THR A 219 3.34 -26.21 -13.57
CA THR A 219 3.58 -27.51 -14.20
C THR A 219 4.80 -28.20 -13.57
N HIS A 220 4.88 -29.53 -13.73
CA HIS A 220 6.07 -30.31 -13.33
C HIS A 220 7.39 -29.77 -13.90
N ARG A 221 7.36 -29.18 -15.10
CA ARG A 221 8.54 -28.60 -15.74
C ARG A 221 8.94 -27.29 -15.07
N GLU A 222 8.02 -26.35 -14.97
CA GLU A 222 8.27 -25.03 -14.36
C GLU A 222 8.76 -25.17 -12.92
N ALA A 223 8.12 -26.03 -12.12
CA ALA A 223 8.50 -26.24 -10.73
C ALA A 223 9.94 -26.77 -10.60
N ARG A 224 10.35 -27.71 -11.48
CA ARG A 224 11.71 -28.25 -11.50
C ARG A 224 12.75 -27.22 -11.93
N GLU A 225 12.44 -26.43 -12.96
CA GLU A 225 13.32 -25.36 -13.45
C GLU A 225 13.53 -24.29 -12.37
N LEU A 226 12.45 -23.84 -11.72
CA LEU A 226 12.50 -22.85 -10.63
C LEU A 226 13.26 -23.34 -9.39
N LEU A 227 13.13 -24.63 -9.04
CA LEU A 227 13.82 -25.22 -7.89
C LEU A 227 15.26 -25.65 -8.19
N GLY A 228 15.66 -25.68 -9.46
CA GLY A 228 16.92 -26.27 -9.90
C GLY A 228 17.00 -27.77 -9.62
N LEU A 229 15.93 -28.51 -9.89
CA LEU A 229 15.81 -29.95 -9.62
C LEU A 229 15.65 -30.76 -10.92
N ALA A 230 16.35 -31.90 -11.01
CA ALA A 230 16.19 -32.81 -12.15
C ALA A 230 14.81 -33.50 -12.15
N LYS A 231 14.28 -33.83 -10.97
CA LYS A 231 13.01 -34.52 -10.74
C LYS A 231 12.25 -33.87 -9.59
N LEU A 232 10.92 -33.94 -9.64
CA LEU A 232 10.03 -33.52 -8.56
C LEU A 232 8.84 -34.49 -8.50
N ASP A 233 8.96 -35.55 -7.72
CA ASP A 233 7.88 -36.53 -7.49
C ASP A 233 7.53 -36.71 -6.00
N LYS A 234 8.31 -36.10 -5.10
CA LYS A 234 8.17 -36.24 -3.66
C LYS A 234 8.22 -34.90 -2.94
N ILE A 235 7.21 -34.66 -2.11
CA ILE A 235 7.19 -33.59 -1.10
C ILE A 235 7.28 -34.25 0.26
N THR A 236 8.21 -33.80 1.10
CA THR A 236 8.26 -34.19 2.51
C THR A 236 7.99 -32.94 3.36
N PRO A 237 6.93 -32.94 4.19
CA PRO A 237 6.65 -31.83 5.09
C PRO A 237 7.85 -31.56 6.00
N GLY A 238 8.23 -30.28 6.14
CA GLY A 238 9.21 -29.85 7.12
C GLY A 238 8.54 -29.20 8.33
N GLN A 239 9.25 -28.28 8.97
CA GLN A 239 8.79 -27.59 10.17
C GLN A 239 7.82 -26.45 9.82
N LYS A 240 6.92 -26.19 10.77
CA LYS A 240 6.02 -25.05 10.75
C LYS A 240 6.08 -24.34 12.09
N SER A 241 5.93 -23.03 12.05
CA SER A 241 5.76 -22.24 13.26
C SER A 241 4.43 -22.55 13.94
N SER A 242 4.26 -22.06 15.17
CA SER A 242 3.00 -22.16 15.92
C SER A 242 1.81 -21.50 15.22
N THR A 243 2.04 -20.61 14.24
CA THR A 243 0.97 -19.95 13.45
C THR A 243 0.63 -20.71 12.17
N GLY A 244 1.36 -21.80 11.88
CA GLY A 244 1.22 -22.61 10.67
C GLY A 244 1.97 -22.09 9.45
N ARG A 245 2.88 -21.12 9.62
CA ARG A 245 3.81 -20.70 8.55
C ARG A 245 4.87 -21.78 8.33
N VAL A 246 5.17 -22.09 7.07
CA VAL A 246 6.22 -23.05 6.70
C VAL A 246 7.57 -22.43 7.02
N GLU A 247 8.33 -23.09 7.89
CA GLU A 247 9.71 -22.74 8.18
C GLU A 247 10.63 -23.49 7.22
N THR A 248 10.39 -24.79 7.05
CA THR A 248 11.14 -25.64 6.12
C THR A 248 10.22 -26.61 5.37
N ILE A 249 10.62 -27.00 4.16
CA ILE A 249 10.00 -28.04 3.35
C ILE A 249 11.07 -28.75 2.52
N VAL A 250 10.93 -30.06 2.33
CA VAL A 250 11.88 -30.84 1.53
C VAL A 250 11.20 -31.26 0.23
N LEU A 251 11.77 -30.81 -0.90
CA LEU A 251 11.30 -31.10 -2.24
C LEU A 251 12.34 -31.96 -2.95
N ASN A 252 11.97 -33.20 -3.27
CA ASN A 252 12.85 -34.19 -3.93
C ASN A 252 14.22 -34.36 -3.24
N GLY A 253 14.25 -34.39 -1.91
CA GLY A 253 15.46 -34.56 -1.09
C GLY A 253 16.25 -33.29 -0.80
N LYS A 254 15.93 -32.16 -1.43
CA LYS A 254 16.55 -30.86 -1.14
C LYS A 254 15.67 -30.06 -0.17
N SER A 255 16.29 -29.54 0.90
CA SER A 255 15.60 -28.69 1.88
C SER A 255 15.53 -27.25 1.39
N PHE A 256 14.38 -26.61 1.60
CA PHE A 256 14.13 -25.20 1.33
C PHE A 256 13.46 -24.58 2.55
N SER A 257 13.81 -23.33 2.86
CA SER A 257 13.04 -22.51 3.79
C SER A 257 11.72 -22.08 3.16
N GLY A 258 10.71 -21.81 3.99
CA GLY A 258 9.45 -21.25 3.49
C GLY A 258 9.64 -19.90 2.81
N ALA A 259 10.62 -19.11 3.24
CA ALA A 259 10.98 -17.83 2.63
C ALA A 259 11.56 -18.01 1.21
N GLU A 260 12.45 -18.99 1.01
CA GLU A 260 12.96 -19.32 -0.32
C GLU A 260 11.84 -19.77 -1.25
N VAL A 261 10.97 -20.67 -0.81
CA VAL A 261 9.82 -21.13 -1.61
C VAL A 261 8.90 -19.97 -1.95
N ARG A 262 8.63 -19.07 -0.99
CA ARG A 262 7.84 -17.86 -1.23
C ARG A 262 8.46 -17.00 -2.33
N THR A 263 9.77 -16.78 -2.29
CA THR A 263 10.48 -15.97 -3.30
C THR A 263 10.49 -16.67 -4.67
N ILE A 264 10.87 -17.95 -4.72
CA ILE A 264 11.00 -18.73 -5.95
C ILE A 264 9.67 -18.79 -6.73
N PHE A 265 8.57 -19.00 -6.02
CA PHE A 265 7.24 -19.14 -6.64
C PHE A 265 6.37 -17.88 -6.53
N ASN A 266 6.92 -16.76 -6.06
CA ASN A 266 6.21 -15.51 -5.83
C ASN A 266 4.91 -15.69 -5.03
N LEU A 267 4.97 -16.47 -3.95
CA LEU A 267 3.82 -16.72 -3.08
C LEU A 267 3.52 -15.48 -2.21
N PRO A 268 2.24 -15.23 -1.86
CA PRO A 268 1.88 -14.07 -1.05
C PRO A 268 2.43 -14.13 0.38
N SER A 269 2.60 -15.33 0.93
CA SER A 269 3.10 -15.56 2.29
C SER A 269 3.82 -16.90 2.41
N THR A 270 4.46 -17.14 3.56
CA THR A 270 5.00 -18.46 3.94
C THR A 270 3.95 -19.38 4.57
N LYS A 271 2.70 -18.93 4.72
CA LYS A 271 1.59 -19.73 5.25
C LYS A 271 0.88 -20.44 4.11
N PHE A 272 1.52 -21.50 3.60
CA PHE A 272 1.00 -22.27 2.48
C PHE A 272 0.93 -23.77 2.79
N THR A 273 0.06 -24.46 2.07
CA THR A 273 0.18 -25.90 1.82
C THR A 273 0.71 -26.13 0.41
N CYS A 274 1.40 -27.24 0.20
CA CYS A 274 2.01 -27.61 -1.06
C CYS A 274 1.64 -29.06 -1.37
N GLN A 275 1.14 -29.31 -2.58
CA GLN A 275 0.70 -30.62 -3.05
C GLN A 275 1.25 -30.87 -4.45
N LEU A 276 1.60 -32.12 -4.74
CA LEU A 276 2.03 -32.56 -6.06
C LEU A 276 0.95 -33.49 -6.63
N ASP A 277 0.47 -33.19 -7.84
CA ASP A 277 -0.52 -34.01 -8.54
C ASP A 277 -0.07 -34.31 -9.99
N ALA A 278 -0.99 -34.83 -10.82
CA ALA A 278 -0.70 -35.16 -12.21
C ALA A 278 -0.35 -33.93 -13.06
N GLN A 279 -0.86 -32.74 -12.69
CA GLN A 279 -0.67 -31.49 -13.41
C GLN A 279 0.62 -30.79 -12.97
N GLY A 280 0.99 -30.88 -11.69
CA GLY A 280 2.24 -30.35 -11.18
C GLY A 280 2.21 -29.99 -9.70
N LEU A 281 2.87 -28.88 -9.36
CA LEU A 281 3.03 -28.39 -8.00
C LEU A 281 1.99 -27.32 -7.71
N ASN A 282 1.17 -27.54 -6.69
CA ASN A 282 0.04 -26.70 -6.33
C ASN A 282 0.20 -26.15 -4.92
N PHE A 283 0.05 -24.84 -4.78
CA PHE A 283 0.08 -24.12 -3.51
C PHE A 283 -1.31 -23.60 -3.15
N SER A 284 -1.66 -23.68 -1.87
CA SER A 284 -2.77 -22.94 -1.28
C SER A 284 -2.23 -22.07 -0.16
N CYS A 285 -2.29 -20.75 -0.35
CA CYS A 285 -1.67 -19.77 0.53
C CYS A 285 -2.73 -18.98 1.31
N ASN A 286 -2.39 -18.60 2.54
CA ASN A 286 -3.21 -17.71 3.36
C ASN A 286 -2.39 -16.52 3.88
N GLY A 287 -3.01 -15.35 3.91
CA GLY A 287 -2.35 -14.11 4.28
C GLY A 287 -1.42 -13.57 3.19
N TYR A 288 -0.89 -12.38 3.42
CA TYR A 288 0.00 -11.66 2.53
C TYR A 288 1.03 -10.89 3.34
N GLY A 289 2.31 -11.17 3.09
CA GLY A 289 3.45 -10.61 3.82
C GLY A 289 4.03 -11.54 4.89
N HIS A 290 4.99 -11.00 5.65
CA HIS A 290 5.81 -11.78 6.58
C HIS A 290 5.04 -12.24 7.83
N GLY A 291 3.98 -11.53 8.24
CA GLY A 291 3.10 -11.96 9.34
C GLY A 291 3.46 -11.43 10.73
N VAL A 292 4.59 -10.74 10.87
CA VAL A 292 5.09 -10.19 12.14
C VAL A 292 4.54 -8.77 12.33
N GLY A 293 4.35 -8.35 13.58
CA GLY A 293 3.92 -6.99 13.93
C GLY A 293 2.46 -6.71 13.55
N MET A 294 2.20 -5.55 12.95
CA MET A 294 0.82 -5.10 12.68
C MET A 294 0.24 -5.78 11.43
N CYS A 295 -0.94 -6.40 11.56
CA CYS A 295 -1.74 -6.85 10.42
C CYS A 295 -2.68 -5.72 9.98
N GLN A 296 -2.55 -5.25 8.74
CA GLN A 296 -3.33 -4.10 8.24
C GLN A 296 -4.83 -4.38 8.16
N TYR A 297 -5.26 -5.56 7.69
CA TYR A 297 -6.68 -5.95 7.75
C TYR A 297 -7.18 -6.17 9.18
N GLY A 298 -6.32 -6.60 10.11
CA GLY A 298 -6.66 -6.66 11.53
C GLY A 298 -6.91 -5.27 12.13
N ALA A 299 -6.03 -4.31 11.84
CA ALA A 299 -6.20 -2.91 12.25
C ALA A 299 -7.49 -2.31 11.66
N GLN A 300 -7.81 -2.63 10.40
CA GLN A 300 -9.06 -2.23 9.76
C GLN A 300 -10.31 -2.76 10.49
N ASP A 301 -10.30 -4.01 10.92
CA ASP A 301 -11.44 -4.58 11.64
C ASP A 301 -11.59 -4.01 13.05
N LEU A 302 -10.47 -3.79 13.76
CA LEU A 302 -10.47 -3.10 15.05
C LEU A 302 -11.04 -1.68 14.92
N ALA A 303 -10.58 -0.93 13.92
CA ALA A 303 -11.10 0.42 13.65
C ALA A 303 -12.60 0.43 13.32
N LYS A 304 -13.10 -0.56 12.57
CA LYS A 304 -14.54 -0.73 12.31
C LYS A 304 -15.33 -1.07 13.58
N ALA A 305 -14.69 -1.71 14.55
CA ALA A 305 -15.27 -2.02 15.85
C ALA A 305 -15.17 -0.86 16.86
N GLY A 306 -14.73 0.33 16.42
CA GLY A 306 -14.64 1.53 17.26
C GLY A 306 -13.42 1.54 18.19
N LYS A 307 -12.35 0.85 17.80
CA LYS A 307 -11.04 0.91 18.46
C LYS A 307 -10.11 1.88 17.76
#